data_AF-A0A085B991-F1
#
_entry.id   AF-A0A085B991-F1
#
_cell.length_a   1.000
_cell.length_b   1.000
_cell.length_c   1.000
_cell.angle_alpha   90.00
_cell.angle_beta   90.00
_cell.angle_gamma   90.00
#
_symmetry.space_group_name_H-M   'P 1'
#
loop_
_entity.id
_entity.type
_entity.pdbx_description
1 polymer ?
#
loop_
_entity_poly.entity_id
_entity_poly.type
_entity_poly.pdbx_seq_one_letter_code
_entity_poly.pdbx_strand_id
1 'polypeptide(L)'
;MRILILLMIILTVIFGCKDKTETVSPAKTEIKDTVKTEVKDDPAIIQKSGISFYDWYFSNGLTDYNIIKNKNYKALLDTATYFKKLRALGTISEKFINKEKERTSTCGKYLATKYYDDYEAADAYTFDDYCPDMYYMYWIKSQEVPDKYMAKNVKQIDGKNATVDIYTNYGGQDEPLSKIILEKEHNIWKITDIQFINREEAKILEKTLPGNWRNAMVTLHIGDDGLAFEYHGQCMYFYPIKKISATEFEMIWSRDMDCKFDNGTAKTFGLKKVPVIGKAFAKFTLTKNVLKADYYYPEWVKRYTEKVQDNVFTEDYFKDKEAP
;
A
#
# COMPACT_ATOMS: atom_id res chain seq x y z
N MET A 1 -65.80 1.38 51.22
CA MET A 1 -64.48 2.04 51.34
C MET A 1 -63.51 1.03 51.91
N ARG A 2 -62.33 0.76 51.38
CA ARG A 2 -61.66 1.09 50.12
C ARG A 2 -60.29 0.44 50.38
N ILE A 3 -59.86 -0.50 49.53
CA ILE A 3 -58.45 -0.87 49.32
C ILE A 3 -57.81 -1.48 50.59
N LEU A 4 -57.81 -2.79 50.82
CA LEU A 4 -56.84 -3.71 50.21
C LEU A 4 -57.30 -5.15 50.52
N ILE A 5 -58.23 -5.67 49.72
CA ILE A 5 -58.66 -7.08 49.74
C ILE A 5 -58.19 -7.66 48.41
N LEU A 6 -57.13 -8.47 48.43
CA LEU A 6 -56.83 -9.58 47.50
C LEU A 6 -55.33 -9.96 47.62
N LEU A 7 -54.92 -10.35 48.83
CA LEU A 7 -53.69 -11.11 49.04
C LEU A 7 -53.97 -12.08 50.17
N MET A 8 -53.76 -13.36 49.89
CA MET A 8 -53.76 -14.49 50.84
C MET A 8 -55.10 -15.00 51.37
N ILE A 9 -55.89 -15.63 50.49
CA ILE A 9 -56.72 -16.82 50.80
C ILE A 9 -56.65 -17.62 49.48
N ILE A 10 -56.14 -18.85 49.38
CA ILE A 10 -56.63 -20.09 49.98
C ILE A 10 -55.47 -21.08 50.04
N LEU A 11 -55.10 -21.45 51.28
CA LEU A 11 -54.48 -22.72 51.60
C LEU A 11 -55.60 -23.78 51.64
N THR A 12 -55.26 -25.02 51.22
CA THR A 12 -55.89 -26.32 51.58
C THR A 12 -57.23 -26.74 50.95
N VAL A 13 -57.13 -27.71 50.03
CA VAL A 13 -57.82 -29.04 50.06
C VAL A 13 -56.83 -30.02 49.37
N ILE A 14 -55.98 -30.78 50.06
CA ILE A 14 -56.18 -32.10 50.70
C ILE A 14 -56.66 -33.22 49.74
N PHE A 15 -55.69 -34.08 49.39
CA PHE A 15 -55.72 -35.53 49.13
C PHE A 15 -56.44 -36.13 47.91
N GLY A 16 -55.67 -36.96 47.18
CA GLY A 16 -56.18 -37.96 46.25
C GLY A 16 -55.09 -38.82 45.58
N CYS A 17 -54.65 -39.86 46.31
CA CYS A 17 -54.01 -41.09 45.81
C CYS A 17 -52.56 -41.11 45.30
N LYS A 18 -51.83 -42.06 45.88
CA LYS A 18 -50.46 -42.52 45.63
C LYS A 18 -50.33 -43.38 44.34
N ASP A 19 -49.06 -43.48 43.93
CA ASP A 19 -48.40 -44.51 43.10
C ASP A 19 -48.63 -44.50 41.59
N LYS A 20 -47.70 -43.88 40.85
CA LYS A 20 -46.63 -44.62 40.12
C LYS A 20 -45.64 -43.64 39.49
N THR A 21 -44.36 -44.01 39.58
CA THR A 21 -43.20 -43.30 39.03
C THR A 21 -43.23 -43.37 37.50
N GLU A 22 -43.38 -42.23 36.84
CA GLU A 22 -42.97 -42.05 35.44
C GLU A 22 -42.05 -40.84 35.34
N THR A 23 -40.87 -41.10 34.80
CA THR A 23 -39.77 -40.16 34.62
C THR A 23 -40.16 -39.13 33.56
N VAL A 24 -40.38 -37.87 33.98
CA VAL A 24 -40.63 -36.74 33.08
C VAL A 24 -39.34 -36.40 32.32
N SER A 25 -39.32 -36.73 31.03
CA SER A 25 -38.38 -36.16 30.06
C SER A 25 -38.78 -34.69 29.83
N PRO A 26 -37.87 -33.71 30.01
CA PRO A 26 -38.22 -32.31 29.80
C PRO A 26 -38.47 -32.05 28.31
N ALA A 27 -39.58 -31.36 28.03
CA ALA A 27 -39.96 -30.90 26.71
C ALA A 27 -38.79 -30.17 26.03
N LYS A 28 -38.37 -30.70 24.88
CA LYS A 28 -37.53 -29.96 23.94
C LYS A 28 -38.34 -28.77 23.44
N THR A 29 -38.02 -27.59 23.95
CA THR A 29 -38.28 -26.35 23.25
C THR A 29 -37.54 -26.43 21.92
N GLU A 30 -38.26 -26.69 20.83
CA GLU A 30 -37.75 -26.45 19.49
C GLU A 30 -37.46 -24.96 19.37
N ILE A 31 -36.20 -24.61 19.61
CA ILE A 31 -35.61 -23.44 18.99
C ILE A 31 -35.67 -23.74 17.50
N LYS A 32 -36.62 -23.12 16.80
CA LYS A 32 -36.55 -22.97 15.35
C LYS A 32 -35.29 -22.15 15.08
N ASP A 33 -34.17 -22.85 14.94
CA ASP A 33 -33.01 -22.35 14.24
C ASP A 33 -33.53 -21.91 12.89
N THR A 34 -33.63 -20.58 12.75
CA THR A 34 -33.90 -19.95 11.48
C THR A 34 -32.67 -20.28 10.64
N VAL A 35 -32.73 -21.38 9.91
CA VAL A 35 -31.77 -21.73 8.88
C VAL A 35 -31.70 -20.49 8.00
N LYS A 36 -30.66 -19.68 8.17
CA LYS A 36 -30.27 -18.68 7.19
C LYS A 36 -29.98 -19.50 5.94
N THR A 37 -30.99 -19.65 5.08
CA THR A 37 -30.79 -20.19 3.74
C THR A 37 -29.78 -19.24 3.12
N GLU A 38 -28.54 -19.69 2.97
CA GLU A 38 -27.54 -18.92 2.24
C GLU A 38 -28.10 -18.64 0.87
N VAL A 39 -28.42 -17.37 0.62
CA VAL A 39 -28.85 -16.91 -0.69
C VAL A 39 -27.64 -17.04 -1.60
N LYS A 40 -27.60 -18.16 -2.33
CA LYS A 40 -26.63 -18.36 -3.41
C LYS A 40 -27.07 -17.47 -4.58
N ASP A 41 -26.22 -16.54 -4.94
CA ASP A 41 -26.38 -15.77 -6.16
C ASP A 41 -26.05 -16.64 -7.37
N ASP A 42 -26.47 -16.19 -8.55
CA ASP A 42 -26.06 -16.80 -9.82
C ASP A 42 -24.53 -16.69 -9.98
N PRO A 43 -23.81 -17.83 -10.13
CA PRO A 43 -22.37 -17.83 -10.39
C PRO A 43 -21.95 -16.96 -11.58
N ALA A 44 -22.82 -16.77 -12.59
CA ALA A 44 -22.53 -15.91 -13.73
C ALA A 44 -22.38 -14.42 -13.32
N ILE A 45 -23.12 -13.95 -12.32
CA ILE A 45 -23.02 -12.57 -11.81
C ILE A 45 -21.68 -12.37 -11.09
N ILE A 46 -21.29 -13.34 -10.26
CA ILE A 46 -20.00 -13.35 -9.56
C ILE A 46 -18.87 -13.38 -10.58
N GLN A 47 -18.94 -14.28 -11.57
CA GLN A 47 -17.94 -14.40 -12.62
C GLN A 47 -17.78 -13.08 -13.38
N LYS A 48 -18.88 -12.50 -13.87
CA LYS A 48 -18.87 -11.23 -14.61
C LYS A 48 -18.23 -10.11 -13.80
N SER A 49 -18.52 -10.05 -12.50
CA SER A 49 -17.92 -9.06 -11.61
C SER A 49 -16.43 -9.34 -11.40
N GLY A 50 -16.04 -10.60 -11.21
CA GLY A 50 -14.66 -11.01 -10.97
C GLY A 50 -13.72 -10.83 -12.17
N ILE A 51 -14.22 -10.99 -13.39
CA ILE A 51 -13.39 -10.80 -14.60
C ILE A 51 -13.31 -9.36 -15.08
N SER A 52 -14.17 -8.46 -14.59
CA SER A 52 -14.28 -7.08 -15.07
C SER A 52 -12.94 -6.31 -15.10
N PHE A 53 -12.06 -6.56 -14.13
CA PHE A 53 -10.71 -6.00 -14.12
C PHE A 53 -9.87 -6.51 -15.30
N TYR A 54 -9.84 -7.83 -15.52
CA TYR A 54 -9.07 -8.45 -16.59
C TYR A 54 -9.64 -8.13 -17.98
N ASP A 55 -10.97 -8.07 -18.13
CA ASP A 55 -11.62 -7.57 -19.35
C ASP A 55 -11.13 -6.17 -19.71
N TRP A 56 -11.14 -5.26 -18.73
CA TRP A 56 -10.61 -3.92 -18.90
C TRP A 56 -9.12 -3.90 -19.22
N TYR A 57 -8.31 -4.66 -18.47
CA TYR A 57 -6.86 -4.70 -18.61
C TYR A 57 -6.42 -5.21 -19.98
N PHE A 58 -7.01 -6.31 -20.46
CA PHE A 58 -6.76 -6.85 -21.80
C PHE A 58 -7.23 -5.89 -22.90
N SER A 59 -8.41 -5.28 -22.73
CA SER A 59 -8.93 -4.31 -23.71
C SER A 59 -8.11 -3.01 -23.76
N ASN A 60 -7.37 -2.70 -22.70
CA ASN A 60 -6.48 -1.53 -22.61
C ASN A 60 -5.02 -1.87 -22.95
N GLY A 61 -4.78 -2.95 -23.71
CA GLY A 61 -3.44 -3.31 -24.18
C GLY A 61 -2.48 -3.72 -23.05
N LEU A 62 -3.00 -4.28 -21.96
CA LEU A 62 -2.23 -4.75 -20.81
C LEU A 62 -1.37 -3.67 -20.15
N THR A 63 -1.82 -2.42 -20.26
CA THR A 63 -1.23 -1.26 -19.60
C THR A 63 -2.18 -0.81 -18.49
N ASP A 64 -1.69 -0.73 -17.24
CA ASP A 64 -2.49 -0.27 -16.10
C ASP A 64 -2.41 1.25 -15.92
N TYR A 65 -1.22 1.84 -15.98
CA TYR A 65 -0.99 3.27 -15.85
C TYR A 65 -0.08 3.83 -16.95
N ASN A 66 -0.11 5.15 -17.12
CA ASN A 66 0.80 5.88 -18.01
C ASN A 66 1.85 6.64 -17.19
N ILE A 67 3.01 6.89 -17.79
CA ILE A 67 3.99 7.85 -17.30
C ILE A 67 3.90 9.09 -18.19
N ILE A 68 3.68 10.25 -17.58
CA ILE A 68 3.46 11.52 -18.28
C ILE A 68 4.45 12.58 -17.83
N LYS A 69 4.69 13.57 -18.69
CA LYS A 69 5.49 14.75 -18.36
C LYS A 69 4.67 15.73 -17.53
N ASN A 70 5.15 16.07 -16.33
CA ASN A 70 4.49 17.09 -15.51
C ASN A 70 4.96 18.51 -15.89
N LYS A 71 4.35 19.53 -15.25
CA LYS A 71 4.66 20.95 -15.48
C LYS A 71 6.11 21.37 -15.21
N ASN A 72 6.85 20.57 -14.44
CA ASN A 72 8.26 20.79 -14.09
C ASN A 72 9.19 19.90 -14.92
N TYR A 73 8.71 19.35 -16.05
CA TYR A 73 9.46 18.45 -16.93
C TYR A 73 9.90 17.13 -16.26
N LYS A 74 9.33 16.79 -15.09
CA LYS A 74 9.60 15.54 -14.37
C LYS A 74 8.63 14.44 -14.78
N ALA A 75 9.06 13.19 -14.67
CA ALA A 75 8.21 12.04 -14.89
C ALA A 75 7.14 11.94 -13.79
N LEU A 76 5.91 11.60 -14.18
CA LEU A 76 4.78 11.43 -13.28
C LEU A 76 4.04 10.15 -13.63
N LEU A 77 3.92 9.26 -12.65
CA LEU A 77 3.05 8.10 -12.73
C LEU A 77 1.58 8.54 -12.62
N ASP A 78 0.81 8.46 -13.71
CA ASP A 78 -0.59 8.93 -13.77
C ASP A 78 -1.56 7.93 -13.11
N THR A 79 -1.39 7.78 -11.80
CA THR A 79 -2.25 6.96 -10.95
C THR A 79 -3.66 7.55 -10.83
N ALA A 80 -3.82 8.86 -11.02
CA ALA A 80 -5.12 9.53 -10.96
C ALA A 80 -6.06 9.04 -12.07
N THR A 81 -5.58 9.04 -13.32
CA THR A 81 -6.34 8.50 -14.45
C THR A 81 -6.58 7.00 -14.30
N TYR A 82 -5.57 6.24 -13.86
CA TYR A 82 -5.70 4.80 -13.60
C TYR A 82 -6.82 4.49 -12.60
N PHE A 83 -6.82 5.11 -11.41
CA PHE A 83 -7.85 4.87 -10.40
C PHE A 83 -9.22 5.37 -10.83
N LYS A 84 -9.30 6.43 -11.65
CA LYS A 84 -10.57 6.87 -12.24
C LYS A 84 -11.15 5.80 -13.16
N LYS A 85 -10.32 5.20 -14.03
CA LYS A 85 -10.74 4.11 -14.93
C LYS A 85 -11.21 2.88 -14.13
N LEU A 86 -10.47 2.48 -13.09
CA LEU A 86 -10.87 1.35 -12.24
C LEU A 86 -12.20 1.57 -11.54
N ARG A 87 -12.42 2.76 -10.95
CA ARG A 87 -13.70 3.07 -10.30
C ARG A 87 -14.87 3.06 -11.28
N ALA A 88 -14.64 3.47 -12.52
CA ALA A 88 -15.67 3.49 -13.56
C ALA A 88 -16.19 2.09 -13.93
N LEU A 89 -15.44 1.02 -13.59
CA LEU A 89 -15.91 -0.36 -13.78
C LEU A 89 -17.10 -0.71 -12.85
N GLY A 90 -17.27 0.01 -11.74
CA GLY A 90 -18.35 -0.23 -10.75
C GLY A 90 -18.19 -1.50 -9.89
N THR A 91 -17.33 -2.41 -10.33
CA THR A 91 -16.98 -3.70 -9.70
C THR A 91 -15.69 -3.65 -8.90
N ILE A 92 -15.03 -2.49 -8.79
CA ILE A 92 -13.80 -2.33 -8.00
C ILE A 92 -14.13 -1.67 -6.66
N SER A 93 -13.70 -2.29 -5.56
CA SER A 93 -13.83 -1.71 -4.22
C SER A 93 -12.75 -0.67 -3.92
N GLU A 94 -13.00 0.23 -2.97
CA GLU A 94 -11.93 1.12 -2.46
C GLU A 94 -10.83 0.35 -1.71
N LYS A 95 -11.11 -0.87 -1.21
CA LYS A 95 -10.08 -1.75 -0.63
C LYS A 95 -9.02 -2.10 -1.67
N PHE A 96 -9.46 -2.50 -2.87
CA PHE A 96 -8.56 -2.78 -3.98
C PHE A 96 -7.80 -1.52 -4.41
N ILE A 97 -8.48 -0.38 -4.54
CA ILE A 97 -7.82 0.90 -4.90
C ILE A 97 -6.74 1.29 -3.89
N ASN A 98 -6.96 1.07 -2.59
CA ASN A 98 -5.97 1.41 -1.58
C ASN A 98 -4.73 0.50 -1.65
N LYS A 99 -4.91 -0.80 -1.92
CA LYS A 99 -3.78 -1.70 -2.21
C LYS A 99 -3.00 -1.26 -3.44
N GLU A 100 -3.69 -0.79 -4.47
CA GLU A 100 -3.04 -0.29 -5.68
C GLU A 100 -2.27 1.02 -5.48
N LYS A 101 -2.78 1.92 -4.62
CA LYS A 101 -2.01 3.09 -4.18
C LYS A 101 -0.74 2.68 -3.46
N GLU A 102 -0.82 1.69 -2.57
CA GLU A 102 0.35 1.19 -1.85
C GLU A 102 1.37 0.56 -2.79
N ARG A 103 0.92 -0.29 -3.73
CA ARG A 103 1.77 -0.91 -4.75
C ARG A 103 2.51 0.13 -5.59
N THR A 104 1.79 1.12 -6.11
CA THR A 104 2.33 2.11 -7.06
C THR A 104 3.09 3.26 -6.37
N SER A 105 2.97 3.43 -5.05
CA SER A 105 3.52 4.59 -4.34
C SER A 105 5.04 4.70 -4.47
N THR A 106 5.80 3.62 -4.27
CA THR A 106 7.27 3.70 -4.30
C THR A 106 7.76 4.10 -5.68
N CYS A 107 7.24 3.44 -6.72
CA CYS A 107 7.58 3.75 -8.09
C CYS A 107 7.21 5.19 -8.46
N GLY A 108 5.98 5.62 -8.13
CA GLY A 108 5.52 6.98 -8.43
C GLY A 108 6.39 8.06 -7.79
N LYS A 109 6.81 7.86 -6.54
CA LYS A 109 7.72 8.77 -5.84
C LYS A 109 9.12 8.77 -6.45
N TYR A 110 9.63 7.59 -6.82
CA TYR A 110 10.93 7.46 -7.47
C TYR A 110 10.97 8.15 -8.83
N LEU A 111 9.96 7.92 -9.68
CA LEU A 111 9.84 8.55 -11.00
C LEU A 111 9.75 10.08 -10.89
N ALA A 112 9.07 10.61 -9.87
CA ALA A 112 8.98 12.06 -9.65
C ALA A 112 10.34 12.74 -9.44
N THR A 113 11.39 11.97 -9.07
CA THR A 113 12.76 12.50 -8.95
C THR A 113 13.46 12.69 -10.31
N LYS A 114 13.00 11.99 -11.35
CA LYS A 114 13.65 11.91 -12.67
C LYS A 114 13.03 12.92 -13.65
N TYR A 115 13.87 13.51 -14.51
CA TYR A 115 13.33 14.25 -15.64
C TYR A 115 12.64 13.28 -16.60
N TYR A 116 11.57 13.74 -17.22
CA TYR A 116 10.78 12.92 -18.13
C TYR A 116 11.62 12.48 -19.34
N ASP A 117 12.47 13.36 -19.85
CA ASP A 117 13.32 13.06 -21.01
C ASP A 117 14.42 12.03 -20.65
N ASP A 118 14.94 12.04 -19.41
CA ASP A 118 15.84 11.00 -18.90
C ASP A 118 15.11 9.65 -18.77
N TYR A 119 13.83 9.67 -18.39
CA TYR A 119 12.99 8.49 -18.34
C TYR A 119 12.75 7.90 -19.74
N GLU A 120 12.40 8.73 -20.73
CA GLU A 120 12.16 8.27 -22.09
C GLU A 120 13.41 7.70 -22.78
N ALA A 121 14.59 8.22 -22.43
CA ALA A 121 15.86 7.77 -22.98
C ALA A 121 16.49 6.57 -22.23
N ALA A 122 15.90 6.15 -21.12
CA ALA A 122 16.47 5.11 -20.28
C ALA A 122 16.23 3.69 -20.82
N ASP A 123 17.14 2.79 -20.48
CA ASP A 123 16.98 1.37 -20.78
C ASP A 123 15.86 0.73 -19.95
N ALA A 124 15.34 -0.40 -20.43
CA ALA A 124 14.23 -1.13 -19.80
C ALA A 124 14.47 -1.48 -18.32
N TYR A 125 15.73 -1.63 -17.90
CA TYR A 125 16.13 -2.08 -16.54
C TYR A 125 16.54 -0.92 -15.60
N THR A 126 16.51 0.32 -16.09
CA THR A 126 17.03 1.47 -15.34
C THR A 126 16.24 1.70 -14.05
N PHE A 127 14.96 1.34 -14.01
CA PHE A 127 14.05 1.65 -12.90
C PHE A 127 13.64 0.45 -12.05
N ASP A 128 14.08 -0.78 -12.37
CA ASP A 128 13.60 -2.03 -11.76
C ASP A 128 13.68 -2.09 -10.22
N ASP A 129 14.70 -1.47 -9.63
CA ASP A 129 14.90 -1.42 -8.17
C ASP A 129 13.68 -0.84 -7.42
N TYR A 130 12.94 0.06 -8.07
CA TYR A 130 11.87 0.86 -7.46
C TYR A 130 10.56 0.83 -8.26
N CYS A 131 10.63 0.44 -9.53
CA CYS A 131 9.54 0.29 -10.46
C CYS A 131 9.61 -1.08 -11.17
N PRO A 132 9.67 -2.21 -10.44
CA PRO A 132 9.81 -3.53 -11.05
C PRO A 132 8.66 -3.84 -12.03
N ASP A 133 7.49 -3.26 -11.79
CA ASP A 133 6.28 -3.45 -12.57
C ASP A 133 6.31 -2.76 -13.95
N MET A 134 7.34 -1.94 -14.24
CA MET A 134 7.48 -1.30 -15.56
C MET A 134 8.11 -2.23 -16.61
N TYR A 135 8.87 -3.23 -16.17
CA TYR A 135 9.57 -4.16 -17.06
C TYR A 135 8.67 -5.30 -17.57
N TYR A 136 7.63 -5.66 -16.83
CA TYR A 136 6.72 -6.74 -17.19
C TYR A 136 5.26 -6.35 -16.92
N MET A 137 4.33 -6.90 -17.70
CA MET A 137 2.90 -6.65 -17.53
C MET A 137 2.43 -7.22 -16.19
N TYR A 138 2.33 -6.35 -15.17
CA TYR A 138 2.22 -6.74 -13.76
C TYR A 138 1.11 -7.77 -13.49
N TRP A 139 -0.07 -7.55 -14.06
CA TRP A 139 -1.26 -8.36 -13.76
C TRP A 139 -1.31 -9.72 -14.44
N ILE A 140 -0.41 -9.96 -15.40
CA ILE A 140 -0.20 -11.28 -16.02
C ILE A 140 1.18 -11.87 -15.70
N LYS A 141 2.04 -11.11 -15.01
CA LYS A 141 3.40 -11.51 -14.60
C LYS A 141 4.20 -12.08 -15.77
N SER A 142 4.14 -11.40 -16.90
CA SER A 142 4.75 -11.84 -18.15
C SER A 142 5.24 -10.65 -18.96
N GLN A 143 6.26 -10.88 -19.79
CA GLN A 143 6.66 -9.96 -20.86
C GLN A 143 5.97 -10.29 -22.19
N GLU A 144 5.40 -11.48 -22.29
CA GLU A 144 4.65 -11.95 -23.45
C GLU A 144 3.15 -11.80 -23.21
N VAL A 145 2.43 -11.45 -24.27
CA VAL A 145 0.97 -11.35 -24.27
C VAL A 145 0.39 -12.76 -24.44
N PRO A 146 -0.45 -13.26 -23.52
CA PRO A 146 -1.11 -14.53 -23.72
C PRO A 146 -2.16 -14.43 -24.83
N ASP A 147 -2.37 -15.54 -25.55
CA ASP A 147 -3.40 -15.63 -26.60
C ASP A 147 -4.80 -15.32 -26.06
N LYS A 148 -5.05 -15.76 -24.82
CA LYS A 148 -6.31 -15.54 -24.11
C LYS A 148 -6.15 -15.73 -22.60
N TYR A 149 -7.15 -15.26 -21.88
CA TYR A 149 -7.37 -15.60 -20.48
C TYR A 149 -8.76 -16.21 -20.29
N MET A 150 -8.98 -16.90 -19.18
CA MET A 150 -10.28 -17.45 -18.83
C MET A 150 -10.52 -17.48 -17.32
N ALA A 151 -11.79 -17.34 -16.94
CA ALA A 151 -12.24 -17.58 -15.58
C ALA A 151 -12.61 -19.04 -15.36
N LYS A 152 -12.17 -19.59 -14.24
CA LYS A 152 -12.53 -20.93 -13.74
C LYS A 152 -12.85 -20.85 -12.24
N ASN A 153 -13.37 -21.95 -11.70
CA ASN A 153 -13.52 -22.16 -10.26
C ASN A 153 -14.27 -21.03 -9.52
N VAL A 154 -15.35 -20.52 -10.12
CA VAL A 154 -16.21 -19.50 -9.47
C VAL A 154 -16.85 -20.11 -8.22
N LYS A 155 -16.61 -19.51 -7.06
CA LYS A 155 -17.10 -19.99 -5.77
C LYS A 155 -17.68 -18.85 -4.97
N GLN A 156 -18.96 -18.95 -4.62
CA GLN A 156 -19.51 -18.17 -3.53
C GLN A 156 -19.18 -18.87 -2.22
N ILE A 157 -18.43 -18.20 -1.36
CA ILE A 157 -18.00 -18.75 -0.06
C ILE A 157 -19.15 -18.60 0.94
N ASP A 158 -19.79 -17.43 0.96
CA ASP A 158 -20.93 -17.12 1.81
C ASP A 158 -21.78 -15.99 1.17
N GLY A 159 -22.77 -15.44 1.89
CA GLY A 159 -23.62 -14.35 1.40
C GLY A 159 -22.91 -13.01 1.12
N LYS A 160 -21.62 -12.89 1.45
CA LYS A 160 -20.79 -11.67 1.32
C LYS A 160 -19.49 -11.89 0.59
N ASN A 161 -18.95 -13.10 0.51
CA ASN A 161 -17.63 -13.39 -0.02
C ASN A 161 -17.68 -14.37 -1.19
N ALA A 162 -16.88 -14.12 -2.22
CA ALA A 162 -16.75 -15.00 -3.37
C ALA A 162 -15.35 -14.94 -3.98
N THR A 163 -15.01 -15.93 -4.82
CA THR A 163 -13.74 -16.00 -5.54
C THR A 163 -13.94 -16.43 -6.99
N VAL A 164 -13.04 -15.98 -7.86
CA VAL A 164 -12.91 -16.41 -9.26
C VAL A 164 -11.44 -16.66 -9.54
N ASP A 165 -11.07 -17.81 -10.12
CA ASP A 165 -9.69 -18.05 -10.53
C ASP A 165 -9.52 -17.63 -11.99
N ILE A 166 -8.41 -16.98 -12.30
CA ILE A 166 -8.00 -16.56 -13.64
C ILE A 166 -6.86 -17.45 -14.11
N TYR A 167 -6.99 -17.90 -15.35
CA TYR A 167 -5.98 -18.68 -16.06
C TYR A 167 -5.58 -17.96 -17.34
N THR A 168 -4.32 -18.11 -17.75
CA THR A 168 -3.79 -17.63 -19.03
C THR A 168 -3.37 -18.78 -19.94
N ASN A 169 -3.39 -18.56 -21.24
CA ASN A 169 -2.98 -19.54 -22.23
C ASN A 169 -2.05 -18.89 -23.27
N TYR A 170 -0.87 -19.47 -23.48
CA TYR A 170 0.17 -19.03 -24.42
C TYR A 170 0.32 -20.02 -25.60
N GLY A 171 -0.79 -20.57 -26.10
CA GLY A 171 -0.82 -21.56 -27.19
C GLY A 171 -0.78 -23.02 -26.72
N GLY A 172 -0.80 -23.25 -25.41
CA GLY A 172 -0.68 -24.57 -24.78
C GLY A 172 -1.83 -24.91 -23.85
N GLN A 173 -1.49 -25.44 -22.67
CA GLN A 173 -2.45 -25.68 -21.60
C GLN A 173 -2.75 -24.39 -20.83
N ASP A 174 -3.89 -24.34 -20.17
CA ASP A 174 -4.24 -23.21 -19.33
C ASP A 174 -3.43 -23.22 -18.04
N GLU A 175 -2.74 -22.12 -17.76
CA GLU A 175 -1.91 -21.96 -16.57
C GLU A 175 -2.62 -21.09 -15.53
N PRO A 176 -2.63 -21.48 -14.25
CA PRO A 176 -3.22 -20.66 -13.20
C PRO A 176 -2.41 -19.36 -13.05
N LEU A 177 -3.10 -18.22 -13.07
CA LEU A 177 -2.49 -16.90 -12.93
C LEU A 177 -2.80 -16.29 -11.56
N SER A 178 -4.09 -16.07 -11.27
CA SER A 178 -4.51 -15.34 -10.08
C SER A 178 -5.87 -15.78 -9.56
N LYS A 179 -6.13 -15.45 -8.30
CA LYS A 179 -7.41 -15.60 -7.63
C LYS A 179 -7.95 -14.21 -7.32
N ILE A 180 -9.12 -13.92 -7.86
CA ILE A 180 -9.89 -12.71 -7.59
C ILE A 180 -10.67 -12.93 -6.30
N ILE A 181 -10.52 -12.02 -5.35
CA ILE A 181 -11.28 -12.01 -4.10
C ILE A 181 -12.36 -10.93 -4.24
N LEU A 182 -13.61 -11.33 -3.99
CA LEU A 182 -14.77 -10.46 -4.07
C LEU A 182 -15.49 -10.36 -2.73
N GLU A 183 -15.96 -9.16 -2.43
CA GLU A 183 -16.91 -8.89 -1.35
C GLU A 183 -18.18 -8.23 -1.91
N LYS A 184 -19.34 -8.57 -1.34
CA LYS A 184 -20.62 -7.99 -1.71
C LYS A 184 -20.84 -6.67 -0.95
N GLU A 185 -20.79 -5.55 -1.67
CA GLU A 185 -21.02 -4.20 -1.16
C GLU A 185 -22.31 -3.63 -1.77
N HIS A 186 -23.29 -3.26 -0.94
CA HIS A 186 -24.58 -2.72 -1.41
C HIS A 186 -25.24 -3.58 -2.51
N ASN A 187 -25.24 -4.90 -2.31
CA ASN A 187 -25.72 -5.93 -3.25
C ASN A 187 -24.94 -6.07 -4.57
N ILE A 188 -23.76 -5.45 -4.70
CA ILE A 188 -22.89 -5.58 -5.86
C ILE A 188 -21.63 -6.32 -5.45
N TRP A 189 -21.26 -7.35 -6.20
CA TRP A 189 -19.98 -8.04 -6.02
C TRP A 189 -18.84 -7.14 -6.50
N LYS A 190 -17.90 -6.84 -5.61
CA LYS A 190 -16.74 -6.01 -5.93
C LYS A 190 -15.44 -6.72 -5.62
N ILE A 191 -14.47 -6.53 -6.49
CA ILE A 191 -13.09 -6.99 -6.35
C ILE A 191 -12.44 -6.22 -5.21
N THR A 192 -11.92 -6.94 -4.23
CA THR A 192 -11.16 -6.40 -3.07
C THR A 192 -9.69 -6.78 -3.12
N ASP A 193 -9.34 -7.84 -3.87
CA ASP A 193 -7.98 -8.31 -4.03
C ASP A 193 -7.80 -9.14 -5.29
N ILE A 194 -6.57 -9.19 -5.78
CA ILE A 194 -6.12 -10.13 -6.82
C ILE A 194 -4.81 -10.75 -6.33
N GLN A 195 -4.82 -12.06 -6.10
CA GLN A 195 -3.69 -12.79 -5.52
C GLN A 195 -3.11 -13.75 -6.54
N PHE A 196 -1.81 -13.68 -6.82
CA PHE A 196 -1.18 -14.60 -7.76
C PHE A 196 -1.12 -16.03 -7.20
N ILE A 197 -1.41 -17.02 -8.04
CA ILE A 197 -1.41 -18.44 -7.67
C ILE A 197 -0.03 -19.03 -7.97
N ASN A 198 0.57 -19.73 -7.00
CA ASN A 198 1.80 -20.51 -7.15
C ASN A 198 2.98 -19.71 -7.75
N ARG A 199 3.06 -18.41 -7.47
CA ARG A 199 4.22 -17.60 -7.86
C ARG A 199 4.86 -16.99 -6.63
N GLU A 200 6.13 -17.32 -6.41
CA GLU A 200 6.96 -16.61 -5.44
C GLU A 200 7.16 -15.19 -5.93
N GLU A 201 6.87 -14.20 -5.08
CA GLU A 201 7.27 -12.83 -5.36
C GLU A 201 8.80 -12.78 -5.43
N ALA A 202 9.34 -12.14 -6.47
CA ALA A 202 10.78 -11.98 -6.59
C ALA A 202 11.33 -11.35 -5.30
N LYS A 203 12.28 -12.03 -4.66
CA LYS A 203 12.90 -11.54 -3.43
C LYS A 203 13.68 -10.28 -3.76
N ILE A 204 13.13 -9.12 -3.41
CA ILE A 204 13.82 -7.84 -3.55
C ILE A 204 15.06 -7.91 -2.66
N LEU A 205 16.25 -7.71 -3.24
CA LEU A 205 17.49 -7.67 -2.47
C LEU A 205 17.41 -6.50 -1.47
N GLU A 206 17.55 -6.82 -0.18
CA GLU A 206 17.48 -5.80 0.87
C GLU A 206 18.72 -4.91 0.82
N LYS A 207 18.49 -3.60 0.75
CA LYS A 207 19.54 -2.58 0.81
C LYS A 207 19.95 -2.34 2.27
N THR A 208 21.21 -2.00 2.48
CA THR A 208 21.76 -1.56 3.77
C THR A 208 21.92 -0.04 3.81
N LEU A 209 22.01 0.55 5.02
CA LEU A 209 22.19 2.00 5.22
C LEU A 209 23.44 2.58 4.55
N PRO A 210 24.65 2.00 4.66
CA PRO A 210 25.84 2.60 4.06
C PRO A 210 25.72 2.73 2.54
N GLY A 211 26.27 3.80 1.98
CA GLY A 211 26.29 4.08 0.55
C GLY A 211 25.61 5.40 0.18
N ASN A 212 25.32 5.55 -1.11
CA ASN A 212 24.81 6.80 -1.69
C ASN A 212 23.30 6.74 -1.85
N TRP A 213 22.60 7.71 -1.25
CA TRP A 213 21.15 7.85 -1.32
C TRP A 213 20.78 9.19 -1.91
N ARG A 214 20.02 9.19 -2.99
CA ARG A 214 19.73 10.39 -3.75
C ARG A 214 18.24 10.69 -3.76
N ASN A 215 17.93 11.97 -3.65
CA ASN A 215 16.66 12.49 -4.13
C ASN A 215 16.88 13.88 -4.70
N ALA A 216 16.27 14.13 -5.87
CA ALA A 216 16.22 15.43 -6.52
C ALA A 216 17.60 16.11 -6.62
N MET A 217 17.90 17.07 -5.75
CA MET A 217 19.13 17.85 -5.79
C MET A 217 20.28 17.24 -5.00
N VAL A 218 20.00 16.53 -3.90
CA VAL A 218 21.02 16.14 -2.92
C VAL A 218 21.34 14.65 -3.00
N THR A 219 22.63 14.34 -2.90
CA THR A 219 23.14 12.99 -2.62
C THR A 219 23.56 12.91 -1.17
N LEU A 220 23.06 11.93 -0.45
CA LEU A 220 23.46 11.57 0.91
C LEU A 220 24.51 10.47 0.83
N HIS A 221 25.71 10.74 1.33
CA HIS A 221 26.73 9.73 1.53
C HIS A 221 26.67 9.28 2.99
N ILE A 222 26.26 8.04 3.22
CA ILE A 222 26.11 7.47 4.56
C ILE A 222 27.26 6.50 4.81
N GLY A 223 28.09 6.82 5.81
CA GLY A 223 29.11 5.92 6.36
C GLY A 223 28.66 5.30 7.69
N ASP A 224 29.59 4.66 8.40
CA ASP A 224 29.31 4.02 9.69
C ASP A 224 29.05 5.04 10.82
N ASP A 225 29.64 6.21 10.70
CA ASP A 225 29.78 7.22 11.77
C ASP A 225 29.48 8.65 11.28
N GLY A 226 29.17 8.84 10.00
CA GLY A 226 28.89 10.15 9.42
C GLY A 226 27.91 10.13 8.25
N LEU A 227 27.32 11.29 8.01
CA LEU A 227 26.43 11.57 6.90
C LEU A 227 26.91 12.84 6.20
N ALA A 228 27.22 12.74 4.91
CA ALA A 228 27.53 13.90 4.09
C ALA A 228 26.37 14.22 3.14
N PHE A 229 25.93 15.46 3.12
CA PHE A 229 25.00 15.99 2.13
C PHE A 229 25.80 16.67 1.02
N GLU A 230 25.86 16.04 -0.14
CA GLU A 230 26.38 16.66 -1.36
C GLU A 230 25.24 17.40 -2.06
N TYR A 231 25.31 18.74 -2.08
CA TYR A 231 24.32 19.58 -2.78
C TYR A 231 24.63 19.67 -4.27
N HIS A 232 25.92 19.80 -4.56
CA HIS A 232 26.54 19.67 -5.87
C HIS A 232 28.05 19.53 -5.63
N GLY A 233 28.83 19.21 -6.67
CA GLY A 233 30.27 18.90 -6.57
C GLY A 233 31.19 20.04 -6.07
N GLN A 234 30.66 21.10 -5.47
CA GLN A 234 31.42 22.18 -4.83
C GLN A 234 30.87 22.58 -3.44
N CYS A 235 29.92 21.81 -2.89
CA CYS A 235 29.38 22.06 -1.56
C CYS A 235 28.88 20.79 -0.90
N MET A 236 29.57 20.42 0.19
CA MET A 236 29.28 19.28 1.02
C MET A 236 29.10 19.71 2.48
N TYR A 237 28.06 19.21 3.13
CA TYR A 237 27.84 19.39 4.58
C TYR A 237 27.99 18.06 5.30
N PHE A 238 28.71 18.05 6.41
CA PHE A 238 28.96 16.86 7.20
C PHE A 238 28.17 16.91 8.50
N TYR A 239 27.43 15.84 8.77
CA TYR A 239 26.57 15.69 9.93
C TYR A 239 26.96 14.42 10.70
N PRO A 240 27.21 14.52 12.02
CA PRO A 240 27.31 13.35 12.86
C PRO A 240 26.00 12.57 12.86
N ILE A 241 26.09 11.25 12.91
CA ILE A 241 24.93 10.40 13.06
C ILE A 241 24.93 9.71 14.42
N LYS A 242 23.72 9.51 14.97
CA LYS A 242 23.50 8.66 16.13
C LYS A 242 22.74 7.42 15.66
N LYS A 243 23.44 6.29 15.58
CA LYS A 243 22.85 5.02 15.20
C LYS A 243 21.82 4.56 16.24
N ILE A 244 20.63 4.19 15.77
CA ILE A 244 19.56 3.62 16.60
C ILE A 244 19.51 2.10 16.39
N SER A 245 19.61 1.65 15.13
CA SER A 245 19.57 0.23 14.76
C SER A 245 20.33 -0.02 13.46
N ALA A 246 20.20 -1.22 12.88
CA ALA A 246 20.73 -1.53 11.55
C ALA A 246 19.99 -0.78 10.42
N THR A 247 18.78 -0.29 10.68
CA THR A 247 17.91 0.38 9.70
C THR A 247 17.55 1.81 10.10
N GLU A 248 18.00 2.29 11.26
CA GLU A 248 17.62 3.60 11.78
C GLU A 248 18.80 4.38 12.35
N PHE A 249 18.82 5.70 12.11
CA PHE A 249 19.75 6.63 12.74
C PHE A 249 19.16 8.04 12.85
N GLU A 250 19.69 8.87 13.74
CA GLU A 250 19.40 10.30 13.80
C GLU A 250 20.54 11.09 13.19
N MET A 251 20.22 12.04 12.31
CA MET A 251 21.14 13.08 11.88
C MET A 251 21.21 14.17 12.94
N ILE A 252 22.42 14.45 13.42
CA ILE A 252 22.68 15.50 14.40
C ILE A 252 23.05 16.79 13.66
N TRP A 253 22.36 17.88 13.98
CA TRP A 253 22.58 19.16 13.32
C TRP A 253 24.00 19.68 13.58
N SER A 254 24.72 19.99 12.50
CA SER A 254 26.09 20.51 12.50
C SER A 254 26.23 21.62 11.47
N ARG A 255 27.36 22.33 11.50
CA ARG A 255 27.76 23.32 10.50
C ARG A 255 29.11 23.00 9.88
N ASP A 256 29.57 21.77 10.05
CA ASP A 256 30.77 21.30 9.37
C ASP A 256 30.50 21.21 7.87
N MET A 257 31.26 21.93 7.06
CA MET A 257 31.00 22.09 5.64
C MET A 257 32.29 22.32 4.87
N ASP A 258 32.34 21.75 3.67
CA ASP A 258 33.28 22.12 2.62
C ASP A 258 32.47 22.72 1.46
N CYS A 259 32.25 24.03 1.53
CA CYS A 259 31.44 24.78 0.58
C CYS A 259 32.08 26.10 0.20
N LYS A 260 32.01 26.44 -1.09
CA LYS A 260 32.47 27.75 -1.60
C LYS A 260 31.47 28.89 -1.35
N PHE A 261 30.25 28.58 -0.89
CA PHE A 261 29.16 29.53 -0.67
C PHE A 261 28.25 29.05 0.47
N ASP A 262 27.55 29.98 1.13
CA ASP A 262 26.58 29.68 2.18
C ASP A 262 25.29 29.11 1.56
N ASN A 263 24.90 27.90 1.96
CA ASN A 263 23.65 27.28 1.50
C ASN A 263 22.42 27.70 2.32
N GLY A 264 22.54 28.66 3.24
CA GLY A 264 21.43 29.20 4.01
C GLY A 264 20.95 28.32 5.17
N THR A 265 21.66 27.25 5.53
CA THR A 265 21.34 26.40 6.70
C THR A 265 21.40 27.15 8.04
N ALA A 266 22.02 28.33 8.09
CA ALA A 266 22.03 29.19 9.27
C ALA A 266 20.78 30.09 9.42
N LYS A 267 19.90 30.16 8.40
CA LYS A 267 18.73 31.05 8.42
C LYS A 267 17.70 30.58 9.45
N THR A 268 17.09 31.52 10.17
CA THR A 268 16.04 31.21 11.17
C THR A 268 14.62 31.40 10.63
N PHE A 269 14.47 32.17 9.55
CA PHE A 269 13.19 32.56 8.95
C PHE A 269 12.20 33.23 9.93
N GLY A 270 12.71 33.79 11.04
CA GLY A 270 11.88 34.36 12.11
C GLY A 270 11.14 33.31 12.96
N LEU A 271 11.49 32.02 12.84
CA LEU A 271 10.89 30.96 13.63
C LEU A 271 11.49 30.89 15.03
N LYS A 272 10.66 30.52 16.02
CA LYS A 272 11.12 30.24 17.39
C LYS A 272 11.80 28.88 17.51
N LYS A 273 11.30 27.90 16.76
CA LYS A 273 11.83 26.53 16.74
C LYS A 273 12.69 26.36 15.48
N VAL A 274 14.01 26.44 15.66
CA VAL A 274 15.00 26.29 14.58
C VAL A 274 15.99 25.17 14.92
N PRO A 275 16.63 24.55 13.91
CA PRO A 275 17.68 23.56 14.15
C PRO A 275 18.79 24.11 15.06
N VAL A 276 19.18 23.32 16.06
CA VAL A 276 20.18 23.69 17.05
C VAL A 276 21.38 22.76 16.91
N ILE A 277 22.58 23.33 16.84
CA ILE A 277 23.83 22.57 16.73
C ILE A 277 23.91 21.53 17.86
N GLY A 278 24.24 20.29 17.51
CA GLY A 278 24.34 19.16 18.44
C GLY A 278 23.00 18.53 18.84
N LYS A 279 21.86 19.02 18.32
CA LYS A 279 20.54 18.39 18.51
C LYS A 279 20.14 17.58 17.29
N ALA A 280 19.33 16.54 17.51
CA ALA A 280 18.77 15.75 16.42
C ALA A 280 17.93 16.64 15.49
N PHE A 281 18.17 16.53 14.19
CA PHE A 281 17.48 17.28 13.14
C PHE A 281 16.45 16.44 12.40
N ALA A 282 16.82 15.20 12.06
CA ALA A 282 15.95 14.24 11.41
C ALA A 282 16.24 12.82 11.90
N LYS A 283 15.21 11.98 11.95
CA LYS A 283 15.35 10.53 12.04
C LYS A 283 15.27 9.95 10.64
N PHE A 284 16.22 9.09 10.31
CA PHE A 284 16.21 8.32 9.08
C PHE A 284 15.87 6.86 9.36
N THR A 285 14.93 6.30 8.59
CA THR A 285 14.50 4.91 8.69
C THR A 285 14.49 4.26 7.31
N LEU A 286 15.22 3.16 7.17
CA LEU A 286 15.24 2.33 5.96
C LEU A 286 14.06 1.36 5.98
N THR A 287 13.14 1.52 5.03
CA THR A 287 11.97 0.65 4.87
C THR A 287 11.77 0.32 3.40
N LYS A 288 11.71 -0.98 3.08
CA LYS A 288 11.50 -1.48 1.70
C LYS A 288 12.45 -0.78 0.69
N ASN A 289 13.74 -0.72 1.00
CA ASN A 289 14.79 -0.12 0.16
C ASN A 289 14.69 1.39 -0.11
N VAL A 290 13.81 2.10 0.61
CA VAL A 290 13.71 3.56 0.61
C VAL A 290 14.15 4.08 1.97
N LEU A 291 15.04 5.07 1.96
CA LEU A 291 15.48 5.75 3.17
C LEU A 291 14.56 6.94 3.44
N LYS A 292 13.77 6.85 4.50
CA LYS A 292 12.78 7.89 4.85
C LYS A 292 13.34 8.85 5.89
N ALA A 293 13.04 10.13 5.76
CA ALA A 293 13.47 11.18 6.68
C ALA A 293 12.27 11.83 7.39
N ASP A 294 12.25 11.72 8.72
CA ASP A 294 11.31 12.40 9.60
C ASP A 294 12.00 13.59 10.27
N TYR A 295 11.66 14.81 9.84
CA TYR A 295 12.28 16.05 10.33
C TYR A 295 11.66 16.54 11.64
N TYR A 296 12.48 16.81 12.66
CA TYR A 296 12.03 17.36 13.95
C TYR A 296 11.67 18.85 13.90
N TYR A 297 12.01 19.52 12.79
CA TYR A 297 11.78 20.95 12.52
C TYR A 297 11.01 21.15 11.19
N PRO A 298 9.79 20.60 11.04
CA PRO A 298 9.09 20.57 9.75
C PRO A 298 8.77 21.98 9.21
N GLU A 299 8.44 22.93 10.08
CA GLU A 299 8.22 24.33 9.65
C GLU A 299 9.49 24.98 9.11
N TRP A 300 10.64 24.70 9.73
CA TRP A 300 11.91 25.23 9.27
C TRP A 300 12.29 24.65 7.91
N VAL A 301 12.14 23.33 7.75
CA VAL A 301 12.37 22.63 6.46
C VAL A 301 11.49 23.23 5.38
N LYS A 302 10.18 23.40 5.65
CA LYS A 302 9.25 24.05 4.72
C LYS A 302 9.71 25.44 4.31
N ARG A 303 10.11 26.29 5.28
CA ARG A 303 10.60 27.65 4.99
C ARG A 303 11.91 27.66 4.21
N TYR A 304 12.81 26.72 4.50
CA TYR A 304 14.06 26.56 3.76
C TYR A 304 13.76 26.21 2.30
N THR A 305 12.90 25.21 2.06
CA THR A 305 12.47 24.80 0.72
C THR A 305 11.82 25.95 -0.06
N GLU A 306 10.96 26.74 0.59
CA GLU A 306 10.27 27.89 -0.04
C GLU A 306 11.20 29.07 -0.39
N LYS A 307 12.24 29.32 0.42
CA LYS A 307 12.98 30.59 0.39
C LYS A 307 14.45 30.49 0.02
N VAL A 308 15.04 29.30 0.17
CA VAL A 308 16.48 29.09 -0.01
C VAL A 308 16.71 28.21 -1.22
N GLN A 309 16.29 26.95 -1.13
CA GLN A 309 16.48 26.00 -2.21
C GLN A 309 15.47 24.86 -2.09
N ASP A 310 14.72 24.64 -3.17
CA ASP A 310 13.79 23.53 -3.26
C ASP A 310 14.53 22.19 -3.35
N ASN A 311 13.90 21.12 -2.84
CA ASN A 311 14.36 19.74 -2.93
C ASN A 311 15.72 19.39 -2.27
N VAL A 312 16.14 20.13 -1.24
CA VAL A 312 17.30 19.77 -0.40
C VAL A 312 16.95 18.74 0.67
N PHE A 313 15.92 19.04 1.45
CA PHE A 313 15.42 18.19 2.53
C PHE A 313 14.13 17.53 2.07
N THR A 314 14.21 16.26 1.70
CA THR A 314 13.10 15.48 1.13
C THR A 314 12.74 14.32 2.05
N GLU A 315 11.49 13.87 1.98
CA GLU A 315 11.01 12.80 2.86
C GLU A 315 11.53 11.41 2.50
N ASP A 316 11.82 11.14 1.22
CA ASP A 316 12.26 9.83 0.74
C ASP A 316 13.57 9.97 -0.04
N TYR A 317 14.50 9.04 0.14
CA TYR A 317 15.75 8.95 -0.63
C TYR A 317 15.91 7.55 -1.21
N PHE A 318 16.46 7.47 -2.41
CA PHE A 318 16.61 6.24 -3.19
C PHE A 318 18.09 5.93 -3.36
N LYS A 319 18.51 4.70 -3.07
CA LYS A 319 19.91 4.31 -3.15
C LYS A 319 20.34 4.29 -4.62
N ASP A 320 21.43 4.97 -4.94
CA ASP A 320 22.04 4.88 -6.26
C ASP A 320 22.54 3.44 -6.47
N LYS A 321 22.53 2.97 -7.72
CA LYS A 321 23.22 1.72 -8.06
C LYS A 321 24.70 1.97 -7.80
N GLU A 322 25.31 1.15 -6.94
CA GLU A 322 26.76 1.16 -6.78
C GLU A 322 27.37 0.93 -8.17
N ALA A 323 28.27 1.80 -8.60
CA ALA A 323 29.04 1.53 -9.81
C ALA A 323 29.78 0.20 -9.58
N PRO A 324 29.69 -0.76 -10.53
CA PRO A 324 30.32 -2.07 -10.38
C PRO A 324 31.83 -2.00 -10.18
#